data_AF-A0A6F9CW04-F1
#
_entry.id   AF-A0A6F9CW04-F1
#
_cell.length_a   1.000
_cell.length_b   1.000
_cell.length_c   1.000
_cell.angle_alpha   90.00
_cell.angle_beta   90.00
_cell.angle_gamma   90.00
#
_symmetry.space_group_name_H-M   'P 1'
#
loop_
_entity.id
_entity.type
_entity.pdbx_description
1 polymer ?
#
loop_
_entity_poly.entity_id
_entity_poly.type
_entity_poly.pdbx_seq_one_letter_code
_entity_poly.pdbx_strand_id
1 'polypeptide(L)'
;MTRHVCEDGPVLEEQETEGQRQLHSLLLQQLDTDVNIDRCVAKRKCFAPAALYKPFGEQAAGVRSLPQFKALQDGETELASLRELGLTDLEVELWLNRDQPENTVKGHGVCVAPGARQQRLLVIQDKIDARSELISRPQRFSASLPLSRREMEIEKALKIPKLTSRGHPPQTPWIPCTEMS
;
A
#
# COMPACT_ATOMS: atom_id res chain seq x y z
N MET A 1 -13.53 -44.78 -72.38
CA MET A 1 -14.54 -44.85 -71.31
C MET A 1 -13.91 -44.33 -70.03
N THR A 2 -13.98 -43.03 -69.85
CA THR A 2 -13.59 -42.30 -68.64
C THR A 2 -14.56 -42.65 -67.52
N ARG A 3 -14.04 -43.17 -66.39
CA ARG A 3 -14.81 -43.31 -65.16
C ARG A 3 -14.23 -42.37 -64.11
N HIS A 4 -15.08 -41.45 -63.69
CA HIS A 4 -14.89 -40.40 -62.70
C HIS A 4 -14.35 -41.00 -61.39
N VAL A 5 -13.24 -40.47 -60.90
CA VAL A 5 -12.83 -40.60 -59.50
C VAL A 5 -13.56 -39.48 -58.76
N CYS A 6 -14.46 -39.84 -57.84
CA CYS A 6 -15.04 -38.89 -56.90
C CYS A 6 -14.01 -38.67 -55.79
N GLU A 7 -13.27 -37.57 -55.84
CA GLU A 7 -12.57 -37.00 -54.69
C GLU A 7 -13.09 -35.59 -54.53
N ASP A 8 -14.07 -35.41 -53.65
CA ASP A 8 -14.41 -34.11 -53.09
C ASP A 8 -14.94 -34.34 -51.66
N GLY A 9 -14.01 -34.69 -50.76
CA GLY A 9 -14.25 -34.62 -49.33
C GLY A 9 -13.99 -33.19 -48.85
N PRO A 10 -14.82 -32.63 -47.95
CA PRO A 10 -14.63 -31.26 -47.48
C PRO A 10 -13.26 -31.12 -46.81
N VAL A 11 -12.47 -30.14 -47.29
CA VAL A 11 -11.21 -29.73 -46.67
C VAL A 11 -11.56 -29.23 -45.26
N LEU A 12 -11.24 -30.03 -44.25
CA LEU A 12 -11.29 -29.61 -42.85
C LEU A 12 -10.26 -28.49 -42.71
N GLU A 13 -10.72 -27.23 -42.63
CA GLU A 13 -9.87 -26.16 -42.10
C GLU A 13 -9.39 -26.61 -40.72
N GLU A 14 -8.09 -26.83 -40.57
CA GLU A 14 -7.49 -27.19 -39.29
C GLU A 14 -7.79 -26.07 -38.29
N GLN A 15 -8.79 -26.30 -37.45
CA GLN A 15 -9.21 -25.31 -36.47
C GLN A 15 -8.09 -25.12 -35.45
N GLU A 16 -7.41 -23.98 -35.53
CA GLU A 16 -6.31 -23.64 -34.65
C GLU A 16 -6.75 -23.72 -33.18
N THR A 17 -6.12 -24.62 -32.44
CA THR A 17 -6.34 -24.76 -31.01
C THR A 17 -5.83 -23.53 -30.26
N GLU A 18 -6.38 -23.26 -29.10
CA GLU A 18 -5.95 -22.12 -28.28
C GLU A 18 -4.48 -22.23 -27.85
N GLY A 19 -3.99 -23.46 -27.61
CA GLY A 19 -2.57 -23.72 -27.37
C GLY A 19 -1.68 -23.41 -28.57
N GLN A 20 -2.12 -23.72 -29.80
CA GLN A 20 -1.39 -23.37 -31.02
C GLN A 20 -1.29 -21.84 -31.18
N ARG A 21 -2.39 -21.10 -30.96
CA ARG A 21 -2.36 -19.63 -30.96
C ARG A 21 -1.36 -19.05 -29.96
N GLN A 22 -1.35 -19.61 -28.75
CA GLN A 22 -0.45 -19.15 -27.69
C GLN A 22 1.02 -19.41 -28.06
N LEU A 23 1.33 -20.61 -28.55
CA LEU A 23 2.69 -20.97 -28.98
C LEU A 23 3.16 -20.14 -30.17
N HIS A 24 2.28 -19.91 -31.15
CA HIS A 24 2.57 -19.06 -32.30
C HIS A 24 2.86 -17.61 -31.86
N SER A 25 2.04 -17.07 -30.95
CA SER A 25 2.25 -15.73 -30.40
C SER A 25 3.57 -15.63 -29.63
N LEU A 26 3.93 -16.66 -28.86
CA LEU A 26 5.18 -16.70 -28.12
C LEU A 26 6.39 -16.75 -29.05
N LEU A 27 6.33 -17.60 -30.08
CA LEU A 27 7.39 -17.74 -31.09
C LEU A 27 7.64 -16.41 -31.80
N LEU A 28 6.57 -15.73 -32.24
CA LEU A 28 6.67 -14.40 -32.85
C LEU A 28 7.33 -13.38 -31.92
N GLN A 29 7.04 -13.44 -30.62
CA GLN A 29 7.66 -12.56 -29.63
C GLN A 29 9.14 -12.89 -29.36
N GLN A 30 9.57 -14.13 -29.55
CA GLN A 30 10.95 -14.57 -29.35
C GLN A 30 11.85 -14.29 -30.57
N LEU A 31 11.29 -14.38 -31.77
CA LEU A 31 12.00 -14.10 -33.03
C LEU A 31 12.13 -12.60 -33.33
N ASP A 32 11.33 -11.79 -32.65
CA ASP A 32 11.34 -10.34 -32.74
C ASP A 32 12.65 -9.75 -32.19
N THR A 33 13.56 -9.39 -33.10
CA THR A 33 14.84 -8.74 -32.78
C THR A 33 14.74 -7.21 -32.69
N ASP A 34 13.59 -6.64 -33.06
CA ASP A 34 13.37 -5.20 -33.08
C ASP A 34 13.03 -4.68 -31.67
N VAL A 35 14.00 -4.02 -31.05
CA VAL A 35 13.84 -3.40 -29.74
C VAL A 35 13.46 -1.93 -29.92
N ASN A 36 12.23 -1.58 -29.54
CA ASN A 36 11.73 -0.19 -29.51
C ASN A 36 11.32 0.18 -28.07
N ILE A 37 11.80 1.32 -27.58
CA ILE A 37 11.55 1.82 -26.22
C ILE A 37 10.05 1.96 -25.95
N ASP A 38 9.27 2.52 -26.88
CA ASP A 38 7.82 2.71 -26.73
C ASP A 38 7.09 1.38 -26.61
N ARG A 39 7.55 0.37 -27.36
CA ARG A 39 7.00 -1.00 -27.32
C ARG A 39 7.36 -1.71 -26.01
N CYS A 40 8.57 -1.51 -25.50
CA CYS A 40 8.99 -1.99 -24.18
C CYS A 40 8.14 -1.36 -23.07
N VAL A 41 7.88 -0.05 -23.14
CA VAL A 41 7.00 0.66 -22.19
C VAL A 41 5.56 0.16 -22.29
N ALA A 42 5.03 -0.04 -23.50
CA ALA A 42 3.68 -0.57 -23.70
C ALA A 42 3.50 -2.01 -23.18
N LYS A 43 4.56 -2.84 -23.22
CA LYS A 43 4.58 -4.19 -22.61
C LYS A 43 4.62 -4.16 -21.08
N ARG A 44 4.98 -3.03 -20.44
CA ARG A 44 4.89 -2.85 -18.97
C ARG A 44 3.44 -2.60 -18.53
N LYS A 45 2.50 -3.44 -18.95
CA LYS A 45 1.20 -3.52 -18.28
C LYS A 45 1.44 -4.24 -16.95
N CYS A 46 1.05 -3.61 -15.84
CA CYS A 46 1.07 -4.15 -14.47
C CYS A 46 2.28 -3.82 -13.56
N PHE A 47 3.03 -2.75 -13.79
CA PHE A 47 3.82 -2.18 -12.70
C PHE A 47 3.08 -0.98 -12.13
N ALA A 48 2.73 -1.04 -10.85
CA ALA A 48 2.41 0.17 -10.11
C ALA A 48 3.59 1.15 -10.28
N PRO A 49 3.34 2.45 -10.48
CA PRO A 49 4.41 3.43 -10.50
C PRO A 49 5.27 3.21 -9.26
N ALA A 50 6.60 3.22 -9.42
CA ALA A 50 7.47 3.22 -8.26
C ALA A 50 6.99 4.35 -7.35
N ALA A 51 6.70 4.03 -6.09
CA ALA A 51 6.35 5.06 -5.11
C ALA A 51 7.55 6.01 -5.05
N LEU A 52 7.44 7.15 -5.72
CA LEU A 52 8.43 8.20 -5.64
C LEU A 52 8.30 8.73 -4.22
N TYR A 53 9.22 8.31 -3.35
CA TYR A 53 9.41 8.95 -2.05
C TYR A 53 9.66 10.43 -2.32
N LYS A 54 8.64 11.25 -2.10
CA LYS A 54 8.77 12.69 -2.10
C LYS A 54 9.28 13.06 -0.71
N PRO A 55 10.57 13.40 -0.55
CA PRO A 55 11.05 13.90 0.73
C PRO A 55 10.31 15.22 1.07
N PHE A 56 10.48 15.70 2.30
CA PHE A 56 9.78 16.81 2.99
C PHE A 56 9.81 18.19 2.25
N GLY A 57 9.34 18.22 1.01
CA GLY A 57 9.38 19.36 0.09
C GLY A 57 10.75 19.65 -0.52
N GLU A 58 10.88 20.84 -1.11
CA GLU A 58 12.13 21.39 -1.66
C GLU A 58 13.23 21.56 -0.60
N GLN A 59 12.88 21.55 0.69
CA GLN A 59 13.80 21.74 1.80
C GLN A 59 14.83 20.62 1.93
N ALA A 60 14.43 19.40 1.51
CA ALA A 60 15.28 18.23 1.43
C ALA A 60 16.06 18.10 0.11
N ALA A 61 15.87 19.04 -0.83
CA ALA A 61 16.64 19.03 -2.07
C ALA A 61 18.11 19.38 -1.79
N GLY A 62 19.02 18.70 -2.49
CA GLY A 62 20.47 18.91 -2.37
C GLY A 62 21.14 18.08 -1.26
N VAL A 63 22.40 18.41 -0.96
CA VAL A 63 23.20 17.71 0.05
C VAL A 63 22.97 18.35 1.42
N ARG A 64 22.23 17.67 2.28
CA ARG A 64 22.08 18.02 3.71
C ARG A 64 22.91 17.06 4.55
N SER A 65 23.40 17.53 5.70
CA SER A 65 24.02 16.61 6.67
C SER A 65 22.94 15.71 7.28
N LEU A 66 23.32 14.50 7.71
CA LEU A 66 22.41 13.57 8.37
C LEU A 66 21.62 14.19 9.54
N PRO A 67 22.20 15.01 10.46
CA PRO A 67 21.40 15.63 11.52
C PRO A 67 20.39 16.65 10.98
N GLN A 68 20.71 17.40 9.92
CA GLN A 68 19.77 18.32 9.29
C GLN A 68 18.60 17.56 8.65
N PHE A 69 18.87 16.42 8.02
CA PHE A 69 17.84 15.58 7.44
C PHE A 69 16.93 14.97 8.50
N LYS A 70 17.48 14.50 9.63
CA LYS A 70 16.70 14.00 10.77
C LYS A 70 15.77 15.07 11.33
N ALA A 71 16.26 16.27 11.55
CA ALA A 71 15.43 17.38 12.04
C ALA A 71 14.25 17.68 11.09
N LEU A 72 14.46 17.60 9.76
CA LEU A 72 13.37 17.76 8.79
C LEU A 72 12.36 16.60 8.86
N GLN A 73 12.86 15.37 8.99
CA GLN A 73 12.01 14.19 9.14
C GLN A 73 11.17 14.25 10.41
N ASP A 74 11.80 14.57 11.54
CA ASP A 74 11.14 14.69 12.84
C ASP A 74 10.03 15.76 12.76
N GLY A 75 10.33 16.93 12.18
CA GLY A 75 9.34 17.97 11.94
C GLY A 75 8.17 17.53 11.05
N GLU A 76 8.42 16.83 9.94
CA GLU A 76 7.34 16.31 9.09
C GLU A 76 6.50 15.25 9.81
N THR A 77 7.12 14.39 10.63
CA THR A 77 6.39 13.39 11.42
C THR A 77 5.53 14.04 12.50
N GLU A 78 6.01 15.10 13.15
CA GLU A 78 5.22 15.91 14.08
C GLU A 78 4.02 16.55 13.37
N LEU A 79 4.23 17.17 12.20
CA LEU A 79 3.15 17.75 11.39
C LEU A 79 2.11 16.70 10.96
N ALA A 80 2.58 15.54 10.50
CA ALA A 80 1.71 14.44 10.12
C ALA A 80 0.88 13.97 11.32
N SER A 81 1.50 13.82 12.50
CA SER A 81 0.78 13.42 13.72
C SER A 81 -0.29 14.44 14.15
N LEU A 82 -0.01 15.75 14.03
CA LEU A 82 -1.00 16.80 14.34
C LEU A 82 -2.18 16.78 13.35
N ARG A 83 -1.91 16.51 12.07
CA ARG A 83 -2.96 16.32 11.05
C ARG A 83 -3.78 15.06 11.30
N GLU A 84 -3.15 13.96 11.71
CA GLU A 84 -3.83 12.74 12.15
C GLU A 84 -4.69 12.98 13.39
N LEU A 85 -4.33 13.93 14.25
CA LEU A 85 -5.15 14.39 15.37
C LEU A 85 -6.27 15.36 14.94
N GLY A 86 -6.26 15.85 13.69
CA GLY A 86 -7.38 16.58 13.07
C GLY A 86 -7.37 18.05 13.31
N LEU A 87 -6.21 18.59 13.63
CA LEU A 87 -5.99 20.01 13.65
C LEU A 87 -6.09 20.55 12.22
N THR A 88 -6.68 21.73 12.08
CA THR A 88 -6.64 22.53 10.86
C THR A 88 -5.27 23.17 10.71
N ASP A 89 -4.87 23.56 9.49
CA ASP A 89 -3.54 24.13 9.25
C ASP A 89 -3.27 25.38 10.13
N LEU A 90 -4.29 26.21 10.37
CA LEU A 90 -4.21 27.36 11.28
C LEU A 90 -3.97 26.96 12.75
N GLU A 91 -4.61 25.89 13.21
CA GLU A 91 -4.41 25.35 14.56
C GLU A 91 -3.03 24.73 14.70
N VAL A 92 -2.54 24.04 13.66
CA VAL A 92 -1.18 23.48 13.61
C VAL A 92 -0.14 24.60 13.70
N GLU A 93 -0.27 25.65 12.90
CA GLU A 93 0.62 26.80 12.95
C GLU A 93 0.61 27.48 14.33
N LEU A 94 -0.57 27.68 14.92
CA LEU A 94 -0.69 28.28 16.25
C LEU A 94 -0.07 27.39 17.34
N TRP A 95 -0.23 26.06 17.23
CA TRP A 95 0.31 25.08 18.17
C TRP A 95 1.83 24.97 18.12
N LEU A 96 2.42 25.00 16.91
CA LEU A 96 3.88 24.98 16.74
C LEU A 96 4.54 26.25 17.28
N ASN A 97 3.85 27.38 17.17
CA ASN A 97 4.35 28.66 17.66
C ASN A 97 4.01 28.93 19.13
N ARG A 98 3.45 27.98 19.90
CA ARG A 98 3.00 28.20 21.29
C ARG A 98 4.10 28.77 22.20
N ASP A 99 5.34 28.34 22.00
CA ASP A 99 6.50 28.74 22.81
C ASP A 99 7.14 30.05 22.31
N GLN A 100 6.72 30.57 21.15
CA GLN A 100 7.19 31.85 20.63
C GLN A 100 6.44 33.03 21.29
N PRO A 101 7.17 34.09 21.70
CA PRO A 101 6.55 35.33 22.15
C PRO A 101 5.82 36.01 20.99
N GLU A 102 4.66 36.63 21.25
CA GLU A 102 3.84 37.35 20.25
C GLU A 102 4.66 38.32 19.37
N ASN A 103 5.74 38.87 19.93
CA ASN A 103 6.58 39.89 19.31
C ASN A 103 7.42 39.39 18.11
N THR A 104 7.51 38.07 17.87
CA THR A 104 8.27 37.50 16.74
C THR A 104 7.39 37.14 15.54
N VAL A 105 6.07 37.19 15.68
CA VAL A 105 5.13 36.96 14.56
C VAL A 105 5.09 38.22 13.71
N LYS A 106 6.10 38.38 12.86
CA LYS A 106 6.21 39.47 11.88
C LYS A 106 4.97 39.45 10.97
N GLY A 107 4.06 40.41 11.16
CA GLY A 107 3.23 40.88 10.04
C GLY A 107 1.73 41.05 10.25
N HIS A 108 1.14 40.74 11.42
CA HIS A 108 -0.29 41.00 11.61
C HIS A 108 -0.51 42.15 12.59
N GLY A 109 -0.86 43.33 12.08
CA GLY A 109 -1.10 44.58 12.84
C GLY A 109 -2.32 44.55 13.77
N VAL A 110 -2.79 43.37 14.17
CA VAL A 110 -3.84 43.17 15.17
C VAL A 110 -3.30 42.16 16.16
N CYS A 111 -2.74 42.65 17.28
CA CYS A 111 -2.43 41.79 18.42
C CYS A 111 -3.73 41.15 18.90
N VAL A 112 -3.81 39.82 18.80
CA VAL A 112 -4.85 39.08 19.50
C VAL A 112 -4.57 39.25 20.98
N ALA A 113 -5.60 39.58 21.78
CA ALA A 113 -5.43 39.69 23.22
C ALA A 113 -4.77 38.39 23.74
N PRO A 114 -3.72 38.46 24.59
CA PRO A 114 -2.96 37.29 25.01
C PRO A 114 -3.84 36.21 25.67
N GLY A 115 -4.92 36.62 26.34
CA GLY A 115 -5.93 35.70 26.87
C GLY A 115 -6.70 34.91 25.79
N ALA A 116 -7.01 35.52 24.65
CA ALA A 116 -7.68 34.84 23.54
C ALA A 116 -6.74 33.86 22.83
N ARG A 117 -5.44 34.17 22.72
CA ARG A 117 -4.43 33.22 22.21
C ARG A 117 -4.32 32.00 23.14
N GLN A 118 -4.24 32.23 24.45
CA GLN A 118 -4.16 31.13 25.42
C GLN A 118 -5.43 30.27 25.41
N GLN A 119 -6.61 30.87 25.31
CA GLN A 119 -7.87 30.14 25.18
C GLN A 119 -7.88 29.25 23.93
N ARG A 120 -7.41 29.75 22.79
CA ARG A 120 -7.29 28.95 21.57
C ARG A 120 -6.33 27.78 21.73
N LEU A 121 -5.19 27.98 22.40
CA LEU A 121 -4.25 26.91 22.70
C LEU A 121 -4.87 25.82 23.59
N LEU A 122 -5.67 26.20 24.59
CA LEU A 122 -6.39 25.25 25.44
C LEU A 122 -7.41 24.44 24.63
N VAL A 123 -8.19 25.08 23.76
CA VAL A 123 -9.13 24.38 22.87
C VAL A 123 -8.41 23.38 21.96
N ILE A 124 -7.23 23.75 21.44
CA ILE A 124 -6.41 22.85 20.63
C ILE A 124 -5.91 21.68 21.46
N GLN A 125 -5.47 21.93 22.69
CA GLN A 125 -5.04 20.88 23.61
C GLN A 125 -6.18 19.89 23.91
N ASP A 126 -7.36 20.38 24.27
CA ASP A 126 -8.54 19.54 24.50
C ASP A 126 -8.90 18.69 23.28
N LYS A 127 -8.73 19.25 22.07
CA LYS A 127 -8.96 18.55 20.80
C LYS A 127 -7.94 17.44 20.56
N ILE A 128 -6.66 17.70 20.86
CA ILE A 128 -5.58 16.71 20.80
C ILE A 128 -5.90 15.56 21.76
N ASP A 129 -6.20 15.90 23.02
CA ASP A 129 -6.44 14.92 24.08
C ASP A 129 -7.66 14.04 23.73
N ALA A 130 -8.78 14.66 23.33
CA ALA A 130 -9.98 13.94 22.93
C ALA A 130 -9.73 13.00 21.74
N ARG A 131 -9.00 13.44 20.71
CA ARG A 131 -8.72 12.58 19.55
C ARG A 131 -7.70 11.49 19.88
N SER A 132 -6.70 11.77 20.71
CA SER A 132 -5.72 10.78 21.15
C SER A 132 -6.38 9.66 21.96
N GLU A 133 -7.33 10.00 22.83
CA GLU A 133 -8.15 9.03 23.55
C GLU A 133 -8.97 8.16 22.59
N LEU A 134 -9.57 8.75 21.55
CA LEU A 134 -10.33 7.98 20.57
C LEU A 134 -9.46 7.02 19.76
N ILE A 135 -8.24 7.44 19.38
CA ILE A 135 -7.30 6.62 18.60
C ILE A 135 -6.71 5.49 19.44
N SER A 136 -6.40 5.74 20.72
CA SER A 136 -5.86 4.73 21.63
C SER A 136 -6.85 3.64 22.01
N ARG A 137 -8.16 3.93 21.96
CA ARG A 137 -9.21 2.94 22.21
C ARG A 137 -9.20 1.87 21.11
N PRO A 138 -9.27 0.57 21.47
CA PRO A 138 -9.42 -0.49 20.48
C PRO A 138 -10.67 -0.25 19.61
N GLN A 139 -10.48 -0.06 18.31
CA GLN A 139 -11.59 0.11 17.38
C GLN A 139 -12.36 -1.21 17.29
N ARG A 140 -13.56 -1.22 17.86
CA ARG A 140 -14.53 -2.29 17.62
C ARG A 140 -15.42 -1.83 16.49
N PHE A 141 -15.51 -2.62 15.42
CA PHE A 141 -16.57 -2.41 14.45
C PHE A 141 -17.90 -2.66 15.17
N SER A 142 -18.87 -1.77 15.01
CA SER A 142 -20.14 -1.82 15.75
C SER A 142 -20.92 -3.14 15.58
N ALA A 143 -20.61 -3.90 14.52
CA ALA A 143 -21.19 -5.21 14.24
C ALA A 143 -20.25 -6.41 14.53
N SER A 144 -19.03 -6.19 15.03
CA SER A 144 -18.11 -7.30 15.35
C SER A 144 -18.37 -7.84 16.76
N LEU A 145 -18.84 -9.08 16.84
CA LEU A 145 -18.86 -9.84 18.09
C LEU A 145 -17.42 -10.31 18.40
N PRO A 146 -16.94 -10.14 19.65
CA PRO A 146 -15.67 -10.72 20.05
C PRO A 146 -15.83 -12.25 20.08
N LEU A 147 -15.10 -12.94 19.19
CA LEU A 147 -15.10 -14.41 19.16
C LEU A 147 -14.05 -14.96 20.13
N SER A 148 -14.46 -15.92 20.95
CA SER A 148 -13.56 -16.77 21.72
C SER A 148 -12.66 -17.58 20.77
N ARG A 149 -11.47 -17.97 21.26
CA ARG A 149 -10.54 -18.86 20.51
C ARG A 149 -11.26 -20.09 19.95
N ARG A 150 -12.11 -20.72 20.76
CA ARG A 150 -12.91 -21.89 20.36
C ARG A 150 -13.87 -21.56 19.21
N GLU A 151 -14.55 -20.42 19.28
CA GLU A 151 -15.50 -20.00 18.25
C GLU A 151 -14.78 -19.67 16.93
N MET A 152 -13.62 -19.03 17.02
CA MET A 152 -12.76 -18.77 15.87
C MET A 152 -12.27 -20.06 15.21
N GLU A 153 -11.87 -21.06 16.00
CA GLU A 153 -11.45 -22.38 15.50
C GLU A 153 -12.61 -23.10 14.81
N ILE A 154 -13.83 -23.02 15.35
CA ILE A 154 -15.04 -23.57 14.73
C ILE A 154 -15.35 -22.87 13.41
N GLU A 155 -15.36 -21.54 13.37
CA GLU A 155 -15.61 -20.80 12.12
C GLU A 155 -14.58 -21.14 11.04
N LYS A 156 -13.29 -21.22 11.41
CA LYS A 156 -12.22 -21.63 10.49
C LYS A 156 -12.47 -23.03 9.97
N ALA A 157 -12.83 -23.98 10.84
CA ALA A 157 -13.12 -25.36 10.45
C ALA A 157 -14.34 -25.47 9.51
N LEU A 158 -15.36 -24.63 9.69
CA LEU A 158 -16.56 -24.58 8.85
C LEU A 158 -16.31 -23.89 7.49
N LYS A 159 -15.42 -22.90 7.45
CA LYS A 159 -15.07 -22.13 6.25
C LYS A 159 -13.99 -22.78 5.38
N ILE A 160 -13.30 -23.82 5.86
CA ILE A 160 -12.44 -24.64 5.00
C ILE A 160 -13.36 -25.33 3.98
N PRO A 161 -13.23 -25.04 2.66
CA PRO A 161 -13.93 -25.84 1.67
C PRO A 161 -13.51 -27.27 1.91
N LYS A 162 -14.50 -28.16 2.13
CA LYS A 162 -14.30 -29.60 2.24
C LYS A 162 -13.60 -30.05 0.95
N LEU A 163 -12.27 -29.99 0.94
CA LEU A 163 -11.46 -30.60 -0.09
C LEU A 163 -11.81 -32.07 -0.01
N THR A 164 -12.51 -32.48 -1.05
CA THR A 164 -12.80 -33.84 -1.43
C THR A 164 -11.65 -34.75 -1.04
N SER A 165 -11.99 -35.87 -0.41
CA SER A 165 -11.13 -37.04 -0.25
C SER A 165 -10.07 -37.15 -1.35
N ARG A 166 -8.80 -37.00 -1.01
CA ARG A 166 -7.70 -37.60 -1.77
C ARG A 166 -6.40 -37.57 -0.98
N GLY A 167 -5.91 -38.77 -0.68
CA GLY A 167 -4.48 -39.06 -0.51
C GLY A 167 -3.88 -38.70 0.85
N HIS A 168 -3.68 -39.72 1.68
CA HIS A 168 -2.61 -39.72 2.67
C HIS A 168 -1.27 -39.36 1.99
N PRO A 169 -0.52 -38.35 2.47
CA PRO A 169 0.89 -38.25 2.13
C PRO A 169 1.67 -39.28 2.98
N PRO A 170 2.70 -39.94 2.41
CA PRO A 170 3.55 -40.86 3.18
C PRO A 170 4.32 -40.08 4.25
N GLN A 171 4.34 -40.61 5.47
CA GLN A 171 5.16 -40.11 6.56
C GLN A 171 6.64 -40.31 6.20
N THR A 172 7.36 -39.23 5.92
CA THR A 172 8.82 -39.24 5.93
C THR A 172 9.30 -39.06 7.37
N PRO A 173 10.21 -39.90 7.90
CA PRO A 173 10.75 -39.73 9.24
C PRO A 173 11.61 -38.46 9.33
N TRP A 174 11.43 -37.71 10.40
CA TRP A 174 12.30 -36.59 10.77
C TRP A 174 13.68 -37.12 11.17
N ILE A 175 14.73 -36.70 10.46
CA ILE A 175 16.12 -36.90 10.86
C ILE A 175 16.53 -35.65 11.65
N PRO A 176 16.93 -35.76 12.93
CA PRO A 176 17.47 -34.63 13.66
C PRO A 176 18.90 -34.35 13.16
N CYS A 177 19.18 -33.09 12.79
CA CYS A 177 20.55 -32.64 12.55
C CYS A 177 21.30 -32.64 13.89
N THR A 178 22.21 -33.59 14.07
CA THR A 178 23.22 -33.53 15.12
C THR A 178 24.20 -32.41 14.79
N GLU A 179 24.44 -31.55 15.79
CA GLU A 179 25.46 -30.52 15.79
C GLU A 179 26.84 -31.12 15.45
N MET A 180 27.52 -30.54 14.46
CA MET A 180 28.95 -30.75 14.24
C MET A 180 29.70 -29.59 14.87
N SER A 181 30.60 -29.94 15.79
CA SER A 181 31.56 -29.09 16.51
C SER A 181 32.45 -28.24 15.62
#